data_AF-A0A3C1BVL6-F1
#
_entry.id   AF-A0A3C1BVL6-F1
#
_cell.length_a   1.000
_cell.length_b   1.000
_cell.length_c   1.000
_cell.angle_alpha   90.00
_cell.angle_beta   90.00
_cell.angle_gamma   90.00
#
_symmetry.space_group_name_H-M   'P 1'
#
loop_
_entity.id
_entity.type
_entity.pdbx_description
1 polymer ?
#
loop_
_entity_poly.entity_id
_entity_poly.type
_entity_poly.pdbx_seq_one_letter_code
_entity_poly.pdbx_strand_id
1 'polypeptide(L)'
;IDAASNNGVDNVRDLRDDAIYTPSQVKMRVYIIDEVHMLSISAFNALLKIIEEPPEHLLFILATTELHKVPATILSRCQRFSFRRISQE
;
A
#
# COMPACT_ATOMS: atom_id res chain seq x y z
N ILE A 1 2.50 -8.19 -1.85
CA ILE A 1 2.62 -8.52 -0.42
C ILE A 1 1.23 -8.82 0.08
N ASP A 2 1.08 -9.96 0.75
CA ASP A 2 -0.11 -10.24 1.53
C ASP A 2 0.06 -9.63 2.93
N ALA A 3 -0.80 -8.66 3.27
CA ALA A 3 -0.75 -7.99 4.56
C ALA A 3 -1.18 -8.91 5.69
N ALA A 4 -2.03 -9.91 5.46
CA ALA A 4 -2.47 -10.82 6.52
C ALA A 4 -1.28 -11.61 7.11
N SER A 5 -0.38 -12.07 6.24
CA SER A 5 0.83 -12.80 6.64
C SER A 5 2.03 -11.90 6.98
N ASN A 6 2.01 -10.62 6.58
CA ASN A 6 3.13 -9.67 6.74
C ASN A 6 2.70 -8.35 7.40
N ASN A 7 1.82 -8.39 8.39
CA ASN A 7 1.21 -7.19 9.02
C ASN A 7 2.12 -6.40 9.99
N GLY A 8 3.30 -6.93 10.29
CA GLY A 8 4.28 -6.34 11.19
C GLY A 8 4.92 -5.07 10.60
N VAL A 9 5.29 -4.15 11.49
CA VAL A 9 5.95 -2.89 11.10
C VAL A 9 7.31 -3.11 10.45
N ASP A 10 8.03 -4.16 10.83
CA ASP A 10 9.39 -4.40 10.33
C ASP A 10 9.39 -4.79 8.85
N ASN A 11 8.49 -5.68 8.42
CA ASN A 11 8.31 -6.03 7.01
C ASN A 11 8.00 -4.80 6.14
N VAL A 12 7.22 -3.86 6.67
CA VAL A 12 6.86 -2.62 5.98
C VAL A 12 8.03 -1.64 5.93
N ARG A 13 8.86 -1.59 6.98
CA ARG A 13 10.09 -0.77 6.97
C ARG A 13 11.08 -1.28 5.95
N ASP A 14 11.28 -2.59 5.88
CA ASP A 14 12.16 -3.20 4.90
C ASP A 14 11.68 -2.89 3.47
N LEU A 15 10.37 -3.02 3.21
CA LEU A 15 9.79 -2.59 1.94
C LEU A 15 10.05 -1.11 1.66
N ARG A 16 9.82 -0.24 2.65
CA ARG A 16 9.98 1.21 2.49
C ARG A 16 11.42 1.53 2.13
N ASP A 17 12.37 0.90 2.79
CA ASP A 17 13.80 1.16 2.59
C ASP A 17 14.24 0.69 1.21
N ASP A 18 13.75 -0.48 0.75
CA ASP A 18 13.96 -0.96 -0.61
C ASP A 18 13.30 -0.08 -1.69
N ALA A 19 12.17 0.54 -1.36
CA ALA A 19 11.38 1.34 -2.29
C ALA A 19 12.00 2.70 -2.63
N ILE A 20 12.90 3.21 -1.78
CA ILE A 20 13.63 4.47 -2.01
C ILE A 20 14.60 4.34 -3.20
N TYR A 21 15.17 3.15 -3.42
CA TYR A 21 16.15 2.94 -4.48
C TYR A 21 15.50 2.87 -5.87
N THR A 22 16.06 3.64 -6.81
CA THR A 22 15.63 3.60 -8.20
C THR A 22 15.90 2.21 -8.80
N PRO A 23 14.88 1.56 -9.40
CA PRO A 23 15.05 0.26 -10.03
C PRO A 23 16.01 0.34 -11.23
N SER A 24 16.90 -0.65 -11.36
CA SER A 24 17.92 -0.68 -12.42
C SER A 24 17.41 -1.17 -13.77
N GLN A 25 16.31 -1.93 -13.80
CA GLN A 25 15.81 -2.63 -14.99
C GLN A 25 14.43 -2.17 -15.46
N VAL A 26 13.69 -1.43 -14.62
CA VAL A 26 12.31 -1.02 -14.92
C VAL A 26 12.15 0.47 -14.67
N LYS A 27 11.24 1.12 -15.41
CA LYS A 27 10.94 2.55 -15.23
C LYS A 27 10.12 2.81 -13.98
N MET A 28 9.27 1.86 -13.59
CA MET A 28 8.36 1.96 -12.47
C MET A 28 8.31 0.65 -11.71
N ARG A 29 8.40 0.71 -10.39
CA ARG A 29 8.19 -0.40 -9.47
C ARG A 29 6.79 -0.28 -8.86
N VAL A 30 6.03 -1.36 -8.88
CA VAL A 30 4.67 -1.40 -8.34
C VAL A 30 4.63 -2.33 -7.13
N TYR A 31 4.20 -1.82 -5.98
CA TYR A 31 3.91 -2.62 -4.80
C TYR A 31 2.41 -2.78 -4.64
N ILE A 32 1.94 -4.02 -4.73
CA ILE A 32 0.56 -4.38 -4.45
C ILE A 32 0.50 -4.95 -3.03
N ILE A 33 -0.30 -4.34 -2.16
CA ILE A 33 -0.57 -4.79 -0.81
C ILE A 33 -2.02 -5.23 -0.75
N ASP A 34 -2.23 -6.54 -0.69
CA ASP A 34 -3.55 -7.13 -0.56
C ASP A 34 -3.98 -7.21 0.90
N GLU A 35 -5.29 -7.15 1.14
CA GLU A 35 -5.93 -7.09 2.46
C GLU A 35 -5.27 -6.08 3.41
N VAL A 36 -5.00 -4.86 2.92
CA VAL A 36 -4.23 -3.85 3.66
C VAL A 36 -4.82 -3.50 5.03
N HIS A 37 -6.11 -3.73 5.23
CA HIS A 37 -6.77 -3.53 6.53
C HIS A 37 -6.24 -4.47 7.64
N MET A 38 -5.50 -5.52 7.27
CA MET A 38 -4.82 -6.42 8.20
C MET A 38 -3.50 -5.86 8.74
N LEU A 39 -2.98 -4.77 8.15
CA LEU A 39 -1.77 -4.11 8.67
C LEU A 39 -2.00 -3.55 10.08
N SER A 40 -0.98 -3.68 10.92
CA SER A 40 -0.95 -3.00 12.21
C SER A 40 -0.90 -1.48 12.05
N ILE A 41 -1.33 -0.73 13.08
CA ILE A 41 -1.28 0.74 13.08
C ILE A 41 0.16 1.24 12.88
N SER A 42 1.14 0.57 13.49
CA SER A 42 2.56 0.90 13.33
C SER A 42 3.05 0.66 11.90
N ALA A 43 2.59 -0.40 11.24
CA ALA A 43 2.85 -0.64 9.82
C ALA A 43 2.23 0.45 8.94
N PHE A 44 0.99 0.87 9.19
CA PHE A 44 0.40 2.00 8.47
C PHE A 44 1.21 3.30 8.63
N ASN A 45 1.66 3.61 9.84
CA ASN A 45 2.49 4.78 10.09
C ASN A 45 3.84 4.71 9.37
N ALA A 46 4.43 3.52 9.23
CA ALA A 46 5.66 3.33 8.48
C ALA A 46 5.46 3.55 6.96
N LEU A 47 4.31 3.15 6.41
CA LEU A 47 3.93 3.43 5.00
C LEU A 47 3.61 4.91 4.76
N LEU A 48 3.08 5.62 5.75
CA LEU A 48 2.60 6.99 5.56
C LEU A 48 3.68 7.91 4.97
N LYS A 49 4.92 7.79 5.46
CA LYS A 49 6.04 8.63 5.02
C LYS A 49 6.32 8.51 3.52
N ILE A 50 6.23 7.30 2.95
CA ILE A 50 6.50 7.09 1.52
C ILE A 50 5.27 7.35 0.65
N ILE A 51 4.06 7.25 1.21
CA ILE A 51 2.82 7.61 0.50
C ILE A 51 2.67 9.13 0.39
N GLU A 52 3.18 9.91 1.35
CA GLU A 52 3.14 11.37 1.32
C GLU A 52 3.99 11.98 0.20
N GLU A 53 5.19 11.46 0.00
CA GLU A 53 6.14 11.92 -1.01
C GLU A 53 6.68 10.70 -1.77
N PRO A 54 5.87 10.07 -2.65
CA PRO A 54 6.30 8.88 -3.36
C PRO A 54 7.38 9.23 -4.38
N PRO A 55 8.47 8.44 -4.47
CA PRO A 55 9.41 8.55 -5.57
C PRO A 55 8.70 8.40 -6.93
N GLU A 56 9.13 9.13 -7.95
CA GLU A 56 8.48 9.12 -9.28
C GLU A 56 8.45 7.72 -9.92
N HIS A 57 9.43 6.87 -9.58
CA HIS A 57 9.54 5.49 -10.08
C HIS A 57 8.69 4.49 -9.28
N LEU A 58 7.83 4.94 -8.36
CA LEU A 58 7.15 4.08 -7.40
C LEU A 58 5.63 4.24 -7.44
N LEU A 59 4.92 3.11 -7.49
CA LEU A 59 3.46 3.07 -7.37
C LEU A 59 3.03 2.08 -6.29
N PHE A 60 2.15 2.51 -5.39
CA PHE A 60 1.47 1.65 -4.44
C PHE A 60 0.04 1.37 -4.88
N ILE A 61 -0.35 0.10 -4.80
CA ILE A 61 -1.74 -0.35 -4.97
C ILE A 61 -2.14 -1.04 -3.67
N LEU A 62 -3.11 -0.46 -2.97
CA LEU A 62 -3.62 -1.00 -1.72
C LEU A 62 -5.01 -1.59 -1.98
N ALA A 63 -5.20 -2.87 -1.72
CA ALA A 63 -6.49 -3.55 -1.86
C ALA A 63 -7.08 -3.86 -0.48
N THR A 64 -8.39 -3.67 -0.33
CA THR A 64 -9.11 -3.97 0.90
C THR A 64 -10.58 -4.27 0.61
N THR A 65 -11.13 -5.21 1.36
CA THR A 65 -12.58 -5.45 1.45
C THR A 65 -13.23 -4.67 2.60
N GLU A 66 -12.43 -4.14 3.54
CA GLU A 66 -12.89 -3.46 4.75
C GLU A 66 -12.33 -2.02 4.84
N LEU A 67 -12.83 -1.12 3.98
CA LEU A 67 -12.32 0.26 3.87
C LEU A 67 -12.33 1.03 5.21
N HIS A 68 -13.32 0.78 6.06
CA HIS A 68 -13.49 1.45 7.35
C HIS A 68 -12.39 1.11 8.37
N LYS A 69 -11.63 0.02 8.16
CA LYS A 69 -10.48 -0.35 8.97
C LYS A 69 -9.18 0.32 8.52
N VAL A 70 -9.17 0.99 7.37
CA VAL A 70 -8.00 1.71 6.86
C VAL A 70 -7.95 3.10 7.48
N PRO A 71 -6.79 3.55 8.02
CA PRO A 71 -6.67 4.88 8.62
C PRO A 71 -7.02 6.01 7.65
N ALA A 72 -7.74 7.02 8.15
CA ALA A 72 -8.15 8.19 7.36
C ALA A 72 -6.96 8.94 6.74
N THR A 73 -5.79 8.90 7.39
CA THR A 73 -4.54 9.50 6.90
C THR A 73 -4.03 8.84 5.62
N ILE A 74 -4.20 7.52 5.48
CA ILE A 74 -3.88 6.79 4.24
C ILE A 74 -4.92 7.13 3.18
N LEU A 75 -6.21 7.07 3.55
CA LEU A 75 -7.30 7.35 2.61
C LEU A 75 -7.24 8.75 2.00
N SER A 76 -6.76 9.75 2.74
CA SER A 76 -6.66 11.13 2.25
C SER A 76 -5.51 11.34 1.26
N ARG A 77 -4.57 10.40 1.14
CA ARG A 77 -3.37 10.49 0.28
C ARG A 77 -3.39 9.49 -0.88
N CYS A 78 -4.39 8.61 -0.93
CA CYS A 78 -4.56 7.63 -2.00
C CYS A 78 -5.72 8.00 -2.91
N GLN A 79 -5.56 7.74 -4.21
CA GLN A 79 -6.69 7.73 -5.11
C GLN A 79 -7.54 6.48 -4.85
N ARG A 80 -8.83 6.69 -4.57
CA ARG A 80 -9.75 5.59 -4.24
C ARG A 80 -10.53 5.14 -5.47
N PHE A 81 -10.44 3.84 -5.77
CA PHE A 81 -11.25 3.18 -6.77
C PHE A 81 -12.15 2.13 -6.09
N SER A 82 -13.46 2.30 -6.20
CA SER A 82 -14.43 1.33 -5.68
C SER A 82 -14.83 0.36 -6.78
N PHE A 83 -14.39 -0.89 -6.66
CA PHE A 83 -14.83 -1.96 -7.55
C PHE A 83 -16.24 -2.39 -7.17
N ARG A 84 -17.09 -2.57 -8.19
CA ARG A 84 -18.38 -3.23 -8.05
C ARG A 84 -18.28 -4.62 -8.66
N ARG A 85 -19.05 -5.56 -8.14
CA ARG A 85 -19.20 -6.86 -8.81
C ARG A 85 -19.71 -6.60 -10.22
N ILE A 86 -19.16 -7.35 -11.18
CA ILE A 86 -19.64 -7.34 -12.56
C ILE A 86 -21.09 -7.84 -12.50
N SER A 87 -22.03 -7.07 -13.04
CA SER A 87 -23.40 -7.52 -13.21
C SER A 87 -23.40 -8.69 -14.18
N GLN A 88 -23.97 -9.83 -13.79
CA GLN A 88 -24.40 -10.82 -14.77
C GLN A 88 -25.65 -10.22 -15.43
N GLU A 89 -25.59 -9.97 -16.74
CA GLU A 89 -26.78 -9.69 -17.54
C GLU A 89 -27.77 -10.85 -17.46
#